data_AF-A0A2V9Q3J9-F1
#
_entry.id   AF-A0A2V9Q3J9-F1
#
_cell.length_a   1.000
_cell.length_b   1.000
_cell.length_c   1.000
_cell.angle_alpha   90.00
_cell.angle_beta   90.00
_cell.angle_gamma   90.00
#
_symmetry.space_group_name_H-M   'P 1'
#
loop_
_entity.id
_entity.type
_entity.pdbx_description
1 polymer ?
#
loop_
_entity_poly.entity_id
_entity_poly.type
_entity_poly.pdbx_seq_one_letter_code
_entity_poly.pdbx_strand_id
1 'polypeptide(L)'
;AFRDTYGINVDDLLKAEDLTIGSFRFGVSRVVPEMTQVALATRQHANMPELNDQARKKFLYRLSRADYEKEFGAKYRRPGVFARILAFFLRVIPRFGPFKPLAYRDPTPQTEDLYFRSMNDVVDNYSRMVNEAATGDPNFPNRNLDTGDVTRAGDYKLTDEAYASLVRRLAKHHFANVTPALQTNILKFFSSGPANRSLKKHKWRETQAALIALKAANLTQ
;
A
#
# COMPACT_ATOMS: atom_id res chain seq x y z
N ALA A 1 -11.07 16.22 -1.42
CA ALA A 1 -10.48 15.02 -2.04
C ALA A 1 -11.07 13.72 -1.50
N PHE A 2 -10.74 13.28 -0.27
CA PHE A 2 -11.20 11.96 0.24
C PHE A 2 -12.73 11.79 0.23
N ARG A 3 -13.46 12.78 0.75
CA ARG A 3 -14.93 12.78 0.69
C ARG A 3 -15.47 12.76 -0.74
N ASP A 4 -14.84 13.50 -1.65
CA ASP A 4 -15.28 13.57 -3.05
C ASP A 4 -15.07 12.22 -3.76
N THR A 5 -14.06 11.45 -3.34
CA THR A 5 -13.78 10.11 -3.85
C THR A 5 -14.68 9.04 -3.23
N TYR A 6 -14.88 9.07 -1.91
CA TYR A 6 -15.51 7.97 -1.17
C TYR A 6 -16.88 8.29 -0.57
N GLY A 7 -17.37 9.52 -0.69
CA GLY A 7 -18.66 9.96 -0.13
C GLY A 7 -18.74 9.94 1.40
N ILE A 8 -17.63 9.70 2.10
CA ILE A 8 -17.52 9.66 3.57
C ILE A 8 -16.47 10.66 4.06
N ASN A 9 -16.65 11.22 5.25
CA ASN A 9 -15.63 12.09 5.85
C ASN A 9 -14.47 11.26 6.41
N VAL A 10 -13.28 11.85 6.50
CA VAL A 10 -12.12 11.17 7.09
C VAL A 10 -12.37 10.87 8.57
N ASP A 11 -13.05 11.76 9.29
CA ASP A 11 -13.45 11.58 10.70
C ASP A 11 -14.32 10.35 10.93
N ASP A 12 -15.13 9.93 9.93
CA ASP A 12 -15.93 8.72 10.02
C ASP A 12 -15.07 7.45 10.06
N LEU A 13 -13.83 7.53 9.54
CA LEU A 13 -12.84 6.46 9.51
C LEU A 13 -11.82 6.58 10.64
N LEU A 14 -11.28 7.78 10.86
CA LEU A 14 -10.18 8.06 11.77
C LEU A 14 -10.68 8.85 12.98
N LYS A 15 -11.04 8.13 14.06
CA LYS A 15 -11.51 8.76 15.31
C LYS A 15 -10.49 9.70 15.98
N ALA A 16 -9.20 9.55 15.65
CA ALA A 16 -8.10 10.39 16.11
C ALA A 16 -7.15 10.63 14.94
N GLU A 17 -7.60 11.45 13.98
CA GLU A 17 -6.93 11.69 12.70
C GLU A 17 -5.46 12.13 12.89
N ASP A 18 -5.23 13.21 13.66
CA ASP A 18 -3.89 13.75 13.89
C ASP A 18 -2.92 12.73 14.50
N LEU A 19 -3.40 11.97 15.49
CA LEU A 19 -2.59 10.92 16.12
C LEU A 19 -2.29 9.78 15.14
N THR A 20 -3.27 9.39 14.33
CA THR A 20 -3.10 8.30 13.36
C THR A 20 -2.11 8.69 12.27
N ILE A 21 -2.29 9.87 11.68
CA ILE A 21 -1.40 10.41 10.64
C ILE A 21 -0.01 10.68 11.21
N GLY A 22 0.06 11.28 12.40
CA GLY A 22 1.33 11.58 13.09
C GLY A 22 2.13 10.32 13.40
N SER A 23 1.48 9.29 13.94
CA SER A 23 2.12 8.00 14.24
C SER A 23 2.60 7.28 12.99
N PHE A 24 1.79 7.29 11.92
CA PHE A 24 2.19 6.73 10.63
C PHE A 24 3.43 7.44 10.07
N ARG A 25 3.39 8.79 10.01
CA ARG A 25 4.52 9.62 9.53
C ARG A 25 5.79 9.34 10.33
N PHE A 26 5.71 9.33 11.66
CA PHE A 26 6.84 9.00 12.53
C PHE A 26 7.38 7.59 12.26
N GLY A 27 6.49 6.61 12.09
CA GLY A 27 6.86 5.24 11.75
C GLY A 27 7.66 5.16 10.45
N VAL A 28 7.12 5.71 9.35
CA VAL A 28 7.74 5.61 8.02
C VAL A 28 8.97 6.51 7.85
N SER A 29 8.99 7.69 8.48
CA SER A 29 10.09 8.65 8.29
C SER A 29 11.24 8.46 9.28
N ARG A 30 11.01 7.75 10.40
CA ARG A 30 11.99 7.63 11.47
C ARG A 30 12.21 6.21 11.94
N VAL A 31 11.16 5.50 12.35
CA VAL A 31 11.32 4.15 12.93
C VAL A 31 11.87 3.17 11.90
N VAL A 32 11.22 3.04 10.73
CA VAL A 32 11.65 2.11 9.68
C VAL A 32 13.07 2.42 9.19
N PRO A 33 13.42 3.66 8.80
CA PRO A 33 14.79 3.96 8.36
C PRO A 33 15.85 3.69 9.44
N GLU A 34 15.61 4.06 10.70
CA GLU A 34 16.56 3.81 11.78
C GLU A 34 16.73 2.30 12.04
N MET A 35 15.65 1.51 12.03
CA MET A 35 15.74 0.05 12.14
C MET A 35 16.52 -0.57 10.98
N THR A 36 16.30 -0.10 9.75
CA THR A 36 17.07 -0.56 8.58
C THR A 36 18.55 -0.23 8.73
N GLN A 37 18.92 0.98 9.17
CA GLN A 37 20.31 1.34 9.41
C GLN A 37 20.98 0.45 10.47
N VAL A 38 20.26 0.16 11.55
CA VAL A 38 20.75 -0.73 12.61
C VAL A 38 20.94 -2.16 12.09
N ALA A 39 19.98 -2.70 11.35
CA ALA A 39 20.07 -4.02 10.75
C ALA A 39 21.27 -4.12 9.79
N LEU A 40 21.51 -3.08 8.98
CA LEU A 40 22.68 -3.01 8.10
C LEU A 40 24.00 -2.90 8.87
N ALA A 41 24.09 -2.05 9.90
CA ALA A 41 25.32 -1.85 10.66
C ALA A 41 25.71 -3.06 11.54
N THR A 42 24.71 -3.85 11.96
CA THR A 42 24.94 -5.08 12.74
C THR A 42 25.23 -6.31 11.87
N ARG A 43 25.14 -6.16 10.55
CA ARG A 43 25.47 -7.21 9.57
C ARG A 43 26.99 -7.41 9.53
N GLN A 44 27.43 -8.65 9.70
CA GLN A 44 28.74 -9.08 9.19
C GLN A 44 28.54 -9.33 7.70
N HIS A 45 29.12 -8.50 6.83
CA HIS A 45 29.02 -8.68 5.39
C HIS A 45 29.63 -10.04 5.00
N ALA A 46 28.79 -11.06 4.80
CA ALA A 46 29.15 -12.18 3.97
C ALA A 46 29.25 -11.63 2.55
N ASN A 47 30.46 -11.64 1.97
CA ASN A 47 30.70 -11.22 0.59
C ASN A 47 30.01 -12.20 -0.37
N MET A 48 28.69 -12.10 -0.52
CA MET A 48 27.97 -12.78 -1.58
C MET A 48 27.99 -11.87 -2.80
N PRO A 49 28.59 -12.30 -3.93
CA PRO A 49 28.64 -11.48 -5.13
C PRO A 49 27.24 -11.35 -5.74
N GLU A 50 26.74 -10.12 -5.84
CA GLU A 50 25.56 -9.80 -6.66
C GLU A 50 25.86 -10.11 -8.14
N LEU A 51 24.84 -10.41 -8.94
CA LEU A 51 25.00 -10.53 -10.39
C LEU A 51 25.31 -9.14 -10.99
N ASN A 52 26.47 -8.98 -11.64
CA ASN A 52 26.85 -7.73 -12.30
C ASN A 52 26.31 -7.67 -13.74
N ASP A 53 24.99 -7.68 -13.87
CA ASP A 53 24.29 -7.75 -15.16
C ASP A 53 23.69 -6.39 -15.58
N GLN A 54 22.97 -6.38 -16.71
CA GLN A 54 22.35 -5.16 -17.23
C GLN A 54 21.19 -4.65 -16.36
N ALA A 55 20.45 -5.54 -15.71
CA ALA A 55 19.34 -5.17 -14.83
C ALA A 55 19.85 -4.35 -13.65
N ARG A 56 20.95 -4.79 -13.03
CA ARG A 56 21.64 -4.05 -11.97
C ARG A 56 22.14 -2.68 -12.43
N LYS A 57 22.81 -2.60 -13.58
CA LYS A 57 23.33 -1.32 -14.12
C LYS A 57 22.19 -0.31 -14.36
N LYS A 58 21.09 -0.76 -14.96
CA LYS A 58 19.90 0.07 -15.21
C LYS A 58 19.24 0.53 -13.90
N PHE A 59 19.15 -0.36 -12.90
CA PHE A 59 18.63 -0.03 -11.57
C PHE A 59 19.48 1.05 -10.88
N LEU A 60 20.81 0.87 -10.84
CA LEU A 60 21.72 1.84 -10.23
C LEU A 60 21.70 3.21 -10.94
N TYR A 61 21.55 3.22 -12.26
CA TYR A 61 21.38 4.47 -13.02
C TYR A 61 20.14 5.23 -12.57
N ARG A 62 19.01 4.53 -12.34
CA ARG A 62 17.75 5.12 -11.86
C ARG A 62 17.81 5.58 -10.41
N LEU A 63 18.64 4.93 -9.61
CA LEU A 63 18.91 5.25 -8.21
C LEU A 63 20.10 6.18 -8.01
N SER A 64 20.51 6.88 -9.08
CA SER A 64 21.63 7.82 -9.07
C SER A 64 21.65 8.63 -7.78
N ARG A 65 22.65 8.33 -6.96
CA ARG A 65 22.84 8.96 -5.66
C ARG A 65 22.98 10.47 -5.79
N ALA A 66 23.59 10.94 -6.88
CA ALA A 66 23.72 12.36 -7.17
C ALA A 66 22.35 13.03 -7.38
N ASP A 67 21.43 12.37 -8.10
CA ASP A 67 20.07 12.89 -8.31
C ASP A 67 19.26 12.86 -7.00
N TYR A 68 19.39 11.78 -6.21
CA TYR A 68 18.78 11.71 -4.88
C TYR A 68 19.30 12.81 -3.94
N GLU A 69 20.62 13.00 -3.85
CA GLU A 69 21.22 14.03 -3.01
C GLU A 69 20.90 15.45 -3.50
N LYS A 70 20.66 15.63 -4.81
CA LYS A 70 20.19 16.89 -5.41
C LYS A 70 18.73 17.20 -5.04
N GLU A 71 17.82 16.23 -5.13
CA GLU A 71 16.40 16.44 -4.82
C GLU A 71 16.11 16.45 -3.31
N PHE A 72 16.78 15.59 -2.53
CA PHE A 72 16.45 15.35 -1.11
C PHE A 72 17.56 15.80 -0.14
N GLY A 73 18.70 16.27 -0.65
CA GLY A 73 19.84 16.74 0.12
C GLY A 73 20.85 15.65 0.51
N ALA A 74 22.14 16.01 0.59
CA ALA A 74 23.23 15.09 0.92
C ALA A 74 23.34 14.70 2.41
N LYS A 75 22.46 15.20 3.28
CA LYS A 75 22.50 14.92 4.72
C LYS A 75 21.89 13.55 5.01
N TYR A 76 22.63 12.50 4.65
CA TYR A 76 22.38 11.16 5.16
C TYR A 76 22.41 11.20 6.70
N ARG A 77 21.25 10.99 7.33
CA ARG A 77 21.09 11.11 8.77
C ARG A 77 21.79 9.91 9.43
N ARG A 78 22.89 10.16 10.14
CA ARG A 78 23.58 9.14 10.94
C ARG A 78 22.63 8.57 12.01
N PRO A 79 22.81 7.32 12.46
CA PRO A 79 22.00 6.71 13.51
C PRO A 79 21.94 7.61 14.75
N GLY A 80 20.74 8.05 15.13
CA GLY A 80 20.53 8.91 16.30
C GLY A 80 20.56 8.13 17.61
N VAL A 81 20.25 8.82 18.73
CA VAL A 81 20.12 8.17 20.05
C VAL A 81 19.04 7.09 20.03
N PHE A 82 17.95 7.30 19.29
CA PHE A 82 16.87 6.33 19.12
C PHE A 82 17.34 5.05 18.40
N ALA A 83 18.16 5.17 17.35
CA ALA A 83 18.79 4.03 16.69
C ALA A 83 19.69 3.21 17.63
N ARG A 84 20.40 3.83 18.58
CA ARG A 84 21.20 3.11 19.59
C ARG A 84 20.33 2.30 20.55
N ILE A 85 19.20 2.88 20.97
CA ILE A 85 18.20 2.20 21.81
C ILE A 85 17.56 1.04 21.04
N LEU A 86 17.17 1.25 19.78
CA LEU A 86 16.65 0.19 18.91
C LEU A 86 17.66 -0.95 18.68
N ALA A 87 18.95 -0.62 18.47
CA ALA A 87 20.01 -1.62 18.33
C ALA A 87 20.14 -2.51 19.57
N PHE A 88 19.98 -1.93 20.76
CA PHE A 88 19.91 -2.70 22.00
C PHE A 88 18.72 -3.66 22.01
N PHE A 89 17.51 -3.20 21.67
CA PHE A 89 16.33 -4.07 21.61
C PHE A 89 16.45 -5.17 20.56
N LEU A 90 16.94 -4.88 19.35
CA LEU A 90 17.16 -5.88 18.30
C LEU A 90 18.13 -6.99 18.73
N ARG A 91 19.13 -6.68 19.56
CA ARG A 91 20.04 -7.68 20.12
C ARG A 91 19.34 -8.63 21.11
N VAL A 92 18.27 -8.17 21.76
CA VAL A 92 17.52 -8.92 22.79
C VAL A 92 16.35 -9.71 22.19
N ILE A 93 15.88 -9.39 20.98
CA ILE A 93 14.78 -10.12 20.34
C ILE A 93 15.19 -11.59 20.09
N PRO A 94 14.50 -12.56 20.72
CA PRO A 94 14.83 -13.97 20.54
C PRO A 94 14.52 -14.43 19.11
N ARG A 95 15.45 -15.16 18.49
CA ARG A 95 15.32 -15.66 17.10
C ARG A 95 14.42 -16.90 16.97
N PHE A 96 13.56 -17.17 17.95
CA PHE A 96 12.65 -18.32 18.01
C PHE A 96 11.25 -17.89 18.44
N GLY A 97 10.24 -18.74 18.19
CA GLY A 97 8.85 -18.42 18.50
C GLY A 97 8.27 -17.31 17.60
N PRO A 98 7.37 -16.44 18.10
CA PRO A 98 6.63 -15.47 17.30
C PRO A 98 7.52 -14.40 16.62
N PHE A 99 8.76 -14.24 17.08
CA PHE A 99 9.73 -13.28 16.52
C PHE A 99 10.67 -13.89 15.47
N LYS A 100 10.54 -15.19 15.17
CA LYS A 100 11.31 -15.87 14.12
C LYS A 100 11.22 -15.19 12.73
N PRO A 101 10.08 -14.61 12.30
CA PRO A 101 10.00 -13.89 11.03
C PRO A 101 10.84 -12.61 10.97
N LEU A 102 11.20 -12.03 12.13
CA LEU A 102 12.07 -10.86 12.21
C LEU A 102 13.55 -11.23 12.04
N ALA A 103 13.89 -12.52 12.01
CA ALA A 103 15.24 -12.97 11.66
C ALA A 103 15.49 -12.68 10.18
N TYR A 104 16.34 -11.69 9.94
CA TYR A 104 16.78 -11.29 8.61
C TYR A 104 17.44 -12.47 7.86
N ARG A 105 17.11 -12.61 6.56
CA ARG A 105 17.73 -13.56 5.63
C ARG A 105 18.35 -12.77 4.49
N ASP A 106 19.60 -13.06 4.18
CA ASP A 106 20.24 -12.47 3.01
C ASP A 106 19.55 -12.97 1.73
N PRO A 107 19.22 -12.06 0.78
CA PRO A 107 18.76 -12.48 -0.53
C PRO A 107 19.89 -13.20 -1.28
N THR A 108 19.53 -14.18 -2.11
CA THR A 108 20.48 -14.82 -3.03
C THR A 108 20.71 -13.92 -4.25
N PRO A 109 21.79 -14.12 -5.04
CA PRO A 109 22.02 -13.33 -6.25
C PRO A 109 20.84 -13.39 -7.24
N GLN A 110 20.12 -14.51 -7.30
CA GLN A 110 18.90 -14.63 -8.11
C GLN A 110 17.75 -13.79 -7.55
N THR A 111 17.61 -13.73 -6.22
CA THR A 111 16.60 -12.88 -5.57
C THR A 111 16.88 -11.40 -5.80
N GLU A 112 18.15 -10.98 -5.75
CA GLU A 112 18.56 -9.60 -6.03
C GLU A 112 18.33 -9.23 -7.50
N ASP A 113 18.63 -10.13 -8.45
CA ASP A 113 18.34 -9.91 -9.87
C ASP A 113 16.82 -9.75 -10.14
N LEU A 114 15.98 -10.61 -9.54
CA LEU A 114 14.53 -10.46 -9.60
C LEU A 114 14.08 -9.10 -9.04
N TYR A 115 14.69 -8.64 -7.96
CA TYR A 115 14.41 -7.33 -7.39
C TYR A 115 14.80 -6.19 -8.36
N PHE A 116 16.01 -6.20 -8.92
CA PHE A 116 16.45 -5.18 -9.87
C PHE A 116 15.56 -5.12 -11.12
N ARG A 117 15.17 -6.28 -11.67
CA ARG A 117 14.26 -6.34 -12.82
C ARG A 117 12.89 -5.80 -12.49
N SER A 118 12.29 -6.24 -11.37
CA SER A 118 10.97 -5.75 -10.97
C SER A 118 10.96 -4.24 -10.72
N MET A 119 11.99 -3.68 -10.06
CA MET A 119 12.10 -2.24 -9.86
C MET A 119 12.28 -1.49 -11.18
N ASN A 120 13.03 -2.06 -12.12
CA ASN A 120 13.14 -1.48 -13.45
C ASN A 120 11.77 -1.47 -14.16
N ASP A 121 11.06 -2.57 -14.15
CA ASP A 121 9.73 -2.67 -14.76
C ASP A 121 8.74 -1.70 -14.13
N VAL A 122 8.79 -1.51 -12.81
CA VAL A 122 7.96 -0.51 -12.10
C VAL A 122 8.23 0.90 -12.64
N VAL A 123 9.49 1.33 -12.74
CA VAL A 123 9.84 2.67 -13.24
C VAL A 123 9.45 2.84 -14.72
N ASP A 124 9.66 1.81 -15.55
CA ASP A 124 9.26 1.83 -16.96
C ASP A 124 7.74 1.95 -17.13
N ASN A 125 6.99 1.10 -16.44
CA ASN A 125 5.53 1.10 -16.51
C ASN A 125 4.94 2.39 -15.93
N TYR A 126 5.46 2.88 -14.80
CA TYR A 126 5.01 4.13 -14.19
C TYR A 126 5.26 5.32 -15.12
N SER A 127 6.46 5.43 -15.71
CA SER A 127 6.78 6.51 -16.65
C SER A 127 5.86 6.49 -17.86
N ARG A 128 5.55 5.30 -18.39
CA ARG A 128 4.58 5.13 -19.47
C ARG A 128 3.18 5.61 -19.05
N MET A 129 2.69 5.17 -17.89
CA MET A 129 1.38 5.57 -17.37
C MET A 129 1.26 7.08 -17.14
N VAL A 130 2.33 7.74 -16.66
CA VAL A 130 2.37 9.20 -16.51
C VAL A 130 2.25 9.91 -17.87
N ASN A 131 2.96 9.41 -18.89
CA ASN A 131 2.87 9.96 -20.24
C ASN A 131 1.47 9.73 -20.86
N GLU A 132 0.88 8.54 -20.68
CA GLU A 132 -0.49 8.23 -21.13
C GLU A 132 -1.51 9.18 -20.47
N ALA A 133 -1.40 9.41 -19.16
CA ALA A 133 -2.24 10.36 -18.46
C ALA A 133 -2.11 11.79 -19.00
N ALA A 134 -0.89 12.22 -19.35
CA ALA A 134 -0.64 13.53 -19.92
C ALA A 134 -1.29 13.71 -21.31
N THR A 135 -1.51 12.62 -22.04
CA THR A 135 -2.21 12.64 -23.35
C THR A 135 -3.74 12.66 -23.26
N GLY A 136 -4.30 12.62 -22.04
CA GLY A 136 -5.74 12.83 -21.80
C GLY A 136 -6.62 11.58 -21.82
N ASP A 137 -6.05 10.38 -21.90
CA ASP A 137 -6.79 9.10 -21.81
C ASP A 137 -6.19 8.12 -20.79
N PRO A 138 -6.16 8.46 -19.49
CA PRO A 138 -5.68 7.55 -18.46
C PRO A 138 -6.66 6.39 -18.21
N ASN A 139 -6.46 5.26 -18.88
CA ASN A 139 -7.16 4.02 -18.54
C ASN A 139 -6.38 3.21 -17.49
N PHE A 140 -6.61 3.52 -16.21
CA PHE A 140 -5.98 2.80 -15.09
C PHE A 140 -6.94 1.76 -14.50
N PRO A 141 -6.81 0.48 -14.85
CA PRO A 141 -7.64 -0.56 -14.26
C PRO A 141 -7.39 -0.67 -12.75
N ASN A 142 -8.46 -0.85 -11.97
CA ASN A 142 -8.36 -1.13 -10.55
C ASN A 142 -7.75 -2.52 -10.33
N ARG A 143 -6.45 -2.57 -10.04
CA ARG A 143 -5.68 -3.81 -9.88
C ARG A 143 -5.44 -4.13 -8.41
N ASN A 144 -5.42 -5.42 -8.11
CA ASN A 144 -5.04 -5.93 -6.80
C ASN A 144 -3.55 -5.59 -6.57
N LEU A 145 -3.23 -4.99 -5.42
CA LEU A 145 -1.85 -4.58 -5.10
C LEU A 145 -0.91 -5.77 -4.86
N ASP A 146 -1.45 -6.93 -4.47
CA ASP A 146 -0.66 -8.12 -4.19
C ASP A 146 -0.40 -8.96 -5.46
N THR A 147 -1.35 -9.00 -6.40
CA THR A 147 -1.27 -9.87 -7.60
C THR A 147 -1.11 -9.13 -8.92
N GLY A 148 -1.50 -7.85 -8.99
CA GLY A 148 -1.56 -7.07 -10.22
C GLY A 148 -2.76 -7.38 -11.12
N ASP A 149 -3.61 -8.34 -10.76
CA ASP A 149 -4.82 -8.68 -11.53
C ASP A 149 -5.93 -7.65 -11.34
N VAL A 150 -6.90 -7.62 -12.25
CA VAL A 150 -8.11 -6.79 -12.07
C VAL A 150 -8.84 -7.21 -10.80
N THR A 151 -9.13 -6.25 -9.93
CA THR A 151 -9.82 -6.49 -8.67
C THR A 151 -11.26 -6.94 -8.89
N ARG A 152 -11.64 -8.10 -8.34
CA ARG A 152 -13.03 -8.60 -8.35
C ARG A 152 -13.49 -8.98 -6.95
N ALA A 153 -14.81 -8.93 -6.77
CA ALA A 153 -15.46 -9.38 -5.55
C ALA A 153 -15.20 -10.88 -5.32
N GLY A 154 -14.82 -11.26 -4.10
CA GLY A 154 -14.50 -12.63 -3.73
C GLY A 154 -13.03 -13.04 -3.88
N ASP A 155 -12.22 -12.28 -4.62
CA ASP A 155 -10.80 -12.60 -4.82
C ASP A 155 -9.95 -12.32 -3.58
N TYR A 156 -10.30 -11.25 -2.84
CA TYR A 156 -9.55 -10.84 -1.65
C TYR A 156 -10.46 -10.32 -0.55
N LYS A 157 -10.42 -11.02 0.58
CA LYS A 157 -11.31 -10.77 1.72
C LYS A 157 -11.24 -9.34 2.25
N LEU A 158 -10.05 -8.73 2.33
CA LEU A 158 -9.93 -7.35 2.84
C LEU A 158 -10.54 -6.34 1.88
N THR A 159 -10.44 -6.57 0.57
CA THR A 159 -11.12 -5.73 -0.44
C THR A 159 -12.63 -5.86 -0.31
N ASP A 160 -13.15 -7.09 -0.19
CA ASP A 160 -14.59 -7.32 0.02
C ASP A 160 -15.09 -6.62 1.31
N GLU A 161 -14.32 -6.72 2.40
CA GLU A 161 -14.62 -6.04 3.65
C GLU A 161 -14.57 -4.51 3.52
N ALA A 162 -13.63 -3.97 2.74
CA ALA A 162 -13.51 -2.54 2.49
C ALA A 162 -14.71 -2.00 1.70
N TYR A 163 -15.08 -2.62 0.58
CA TYR A 163 -16.26 -2.25 -0.21
C TYR A 163 -17.56 -2.41 0.59
N ALA A 164 -17.69 -3.50 1.36
CA ALA A 164 -18.85 -3.75 2.21
C ALA A 164 -18.95 -2.75 3.38
N SER A 165 -17.81 -2.34 3.94
CA SER A 165 -17.76 -1.27 4.95
C SER A 165 -18.16 0.07 4.35
N LEU A 166 -17.65 0.40 3.15
CA LEU A 166 -17.95 1.64 2.45
C LEU A 166 -19.45 1.81 2.20
N VAL A 167 -20.11 0.84 1.55
CA VAL A 167 -21.55 0.96 1.23
C VAL A 167 -22.42 1.02 2.48
N ARG A 168 -22.08 0.28 3.54
CA ARG A 168 -22.81 0.35 4.83
C ARG A 168 -22.63 1.69 5.53
N ARG A 169 -21.47 2.33 5.40
CA ARG A 169 -21.25 3.69 5.94
C ARG A 169 -22.02 4.73 5.14
N LEU A 170 -21.96 4.67 3.81
CA LEU A 170 -22.73 5.54 2.94
C LEU A 170 -24.24 5.47 3.25
N ALA A 171 -24.77 4.26 3.50
CA ALA A 171 -26.16 4.07 3.89
C ALA A 171 -26.53 4.76 5.22
N LYS A 172 -25.62 4.85 6.19
CA LYS A 172 -25.85 5.57 7.46
C LYS A 172 -26.00 7.08 7.26
N HIS A 173 -25.41 7.62 6.20
CA HIS A 173 -25.52 9.03 5.82
C HIS A 173 -26.52 9.22 4.67
N HIS A 174 -27.45 8.28 4.48
CA HIS A 174 -28.51 8.33 3.46
C HIS A 174 -27.97 8.61 2.05
N PHE A 175 -26.75 8.17 1.75
CA PHE A 175 -26.06 8.39 0.47
C PHE A 175 -25.88 9.88 0.09
N ALA A 176 -25.92 10.80 1.06
CA ALA A 176 -25.95 12.25 0.81
C ALA A 176 -24.80 12.79 -0.06
N ASN A 177 -23.63 12.16 -0.02
CA ASN A 177 -22.44 12.58 -0.79
C ASN A 177 -22.02 11.55 -1.85
N VAL A 178 -22.91 10.64 -2.25
CA VAL A 178 -22.58 9.63 -3.26
C VAL A 178 -22.68 10.24 -4.66
N THR A 179 -21.59 10.16 -5.40
CA THR A 179 -21.57 10.54 -6.82
C THR A 179 -22.05 9.38 -7.70
N PRO A 180 -22.57 9.65 -8.92
CA PRO A 180 -22.93 8.60 -9.87
C PRO A 180 -21.77 7.65 -10.20
N ALA A 181 -20.53 8.18 -10.25
CA ALA A 181 -19.32 7.39 -10.50
C ALA A 181 -19.05 6.40 -9.35
N LEU A 182 -19.17 6.86 -8.09
CA LEU A 182 -18.97 6.01 -6.92
C LEU A 182 -20.06 4.94 -6.81
N GLN A 183 -21.32 5.30 -7.04
CA GLN A 183 -22.44 4.35 -7.08
C GLN A 183 -22.19 3.24 -8.11
N THR A 184 -21.84 3.64 -9.35
CA THR A 184 -21.54 2.71 -10.44
C THR A 184 -20.38 1.78 -10.08
N ASN A 185 -19.31 2.32 -9.49
CA ASN A 185 -18.15 1.55 -9.08
C ASN A 185 -18.49 0.47 -8.04
N ILE A 186 -19.21 0.84 -6.97
CA ILE A 186 -19.61 -0.09 -5.91
C ILE A 186 -20.53 -1.19 -6.45
N LEU A 187 -21.57 -0.82 -7.22
CA LEU A 187 -22.50 -1.78 -7.80
C LEU A 187 -21.79 -2.73 -8.77
N LYS A 188 -20.88 -2.22 -9.60
CA LYS A 188 -20.07 -3.03 -10.51
C LYS A 188 -19.20 -4.03 -9.75
N PHE A 189 -18.52 -3.61 -8.68
CA PHE A 189 -17.69 -4.50 -7.87
C PHE A 189 -18.49 -5.71 -7.37
N PHE A 190 -19.63 -5.47 -6.73
CA PHE A 190 -20.48 -6.54 -6.18
C PHE A 190 -21.23 -7.38 -7.23
N SER A 191 -21.35 -6.89 -8.48
CA SER A 191 -21.89 -7.69 -9.59
C SER A 191 -20.89 -8.70 -10.17
N SER A 192 -19.59 -8.51 -9.91
CA SER A 192 -18.51 -9.20 -10.63
C SER A 192 -18.04 -10.50 -9.95
N GLY A 193 -18.53 -10.85 -8.76
CA GLY A 193 -18.08 -12.06 -8.07
C GLY A 193 -18.68 -12.30 -6.67
N PRO A 194 -18.42 -13.46 -6.07
CA PRO A 194 -19.11 -13.92 -4.86
C PRO A 194 -18.51 -13.35 -3.57
N ALA A 195 -18.53 -12.02 -3.38
CA ALA A 195 -18.11 -11.37 -2.12
C ALA A 195 -18.85 -11.90 -0.87
N ASN A 196 -20.02 -12.53 -1.07
CA ASN A 196 -20.80 -13.17 -0.02
C ASN A 196 -20.06 -14.29 0.73
N ARG A 197 -19.06 -14.94 0.10
CA ARG A 197 -18.28 -16.02 0.71
C ARG A 197 -17.16 -15.49 1.62
N SER A 198 -16.66 -14.30 1.34
CA SER A 198 -15.56 -13.67 2.10
C SER A 198 -16.03 -13.00 3.39
N LEU A 199 -17.33 -12.69 3.49
CA LEU A 199 -17.91 -11.89 4.56
C LEU A 199 -18.71 -12.74 5.55
N LYS A 200 -18.72 -12.32 6.82
CA LYS A 200 -19.62 -12.91 7.83
C LYS A 200 -21.08 -12.72 7.42
N LYS A 201 -21.91 -13.75 7.60
CA LYS A 201 -23.33 -13.78 7.16
C LYS A 201 -24.15 -12.53 7.55
N HIS A 202 -24.02 -12.05 8.79
CA HIS A 202 -24.75 -10.83 9.22
C HIS A 202 -24.26 -9.57 8.50
N LYS A 203 -22.93 -9.38 8.37
CA LYS A 203 -22.35 -8.25 7.62
C LYS A 203 -22.77 -8.29 6.15
N TRP A 204 -22.83 -9.47 5.56
CA TRP A 204 -23.30 -9.62 4.19
C TRP A 204 -24.77 -9.20 4.05
N ARG A 205 -25.66 -9.60 4.95
CA ARG A 205 -27.06 -9.14 4.94
C ARG A 205 -27.20 -7.63 5.02
N GLU A 206 -26.46 -6.98 5.94
CA GLU A 206 -26.42 -5.51 6.03
C GLU A 206 -25.92 -4.87 4.73
N THR A 207 -24.88 -5.47 4.14
CA THR A 207 -24.31 -5.00 2.87
C THR A 207 -25.32 -5.14 1.73
N GLN A 208 -26.05 -6.25 1.66
CA GLN A 208 -27.11 -6.45 0.67
C GLN A 208 -28.23 -5.41 0.82
N ALA A 209 -28.70 -5.16 2.04
CA ALA A 209 -29.70 -4.12 2.28
C ALA A 209 -29.20 -2.74 1.85
N ALA A 210 -27.94 -2.41 2.16
CA ALA A 210 -27.32 -1.16 1.74
C ALA A 210 -27.13 -1.07 0.22
N LEU A 211 -26.82 -2.16 -0.47
CA LEU A 211 -26.72 -2.21 -1.94
C LEU A 211 -28.07 -2.01 -2.64
N ILE A 212 -29.14 -2.60 -2.08
CA ILE A 212 -30.50 -2.39 -2.57
C ILE A 212 -30.88 -0.91 -2.42
N ALA A 213 -30.65 -0.33 -1.24
CA ALA A 213 -30.92 1.08 -0.99
C ALA A 213 -30.06 1.99 -1.88
N LEU A 214 -28.77 1.68 -2.08
CA LEU A 214 -27.87 2.41 -2.97
C LEU A 214 -28.39 2.40 -4.42
N LYS A 215 -28.90 1.27 -4.91
CA LYS A 215 -29.47 1.16 -6.26
C LYS A 215 -30.75 1.98 -6.44
N ALA A 216 -31.54 2.13 -5.38
CA ALA A 216 -32.79 2.90 -5.39
C ALA A 216 -32.59 4.39 -5.05
N ALA A 217 -31.39 4.80 -4.64
CA ALA A 217 -31.12 6.18 -4.25
C ALA A 217 -31.15 7.11 -5.47
N ASN A 218 -31.99 8.14 -5.42
CA ASN A 218 -31.95 9.24 -6.37
C ASN A 218 -30.79 10.16 -5.99
N LEU A 219 -29.68 10.04 -6.72
CA LEU A 219 -28.53 10.90 -6.54
C LEU A 219 -28.81 12.24 -7.22
N THR A 220 -28.91 13.32 -6.46
CA THR A 220 -28.89 14.69 -7.00
C THR A 220 -27.55 14.90 -7.71
N GLN A 221 -27.62 15.29 -8.99
CA GLN A 221 -26.45 15.67 -9.79
C GLN A 221 -25.77 16.92 -9.23
#